data_AF-A0A428NK36-F1
#
_entry.id   AF-A0A428NK36-F1
#
_cell.length_a   1.000
_cell.length_b   1.000
_cell.length_c   1.000
_cell.angle_alpha   90.00
_cell.angle_beta   90.00
_cell.angle_gamma   90.00
#
_symmetry.space_group_name_H-M   'P 1'
#
loop_
_entity.id
_entity.type
_entity.pdbx_description
1 polymer ?
#
loop_
_entity_poly.entity_id
_entity_poly.type
_entity_poly.pdbx_seq_one_letter_code
_entity_poly.pdbx_strand_id
1 'polypeptide(L)'
;MADQRGNDPASTSSSVNQESIGHLIALLSSPLTSEWTRKRAPYNFRKSFRTTQALATDNTARIFLDRGGFKAWIAHHLTTAGQAHFNGRQARQQLIEELDNLPVEERARIAKTIADSSIHPSVEGLIQSMEQQTLETRAMAIDTVGSKRRRE
;
A
#
# COMPACT_ATOMS: atom_id res chain seq x y z
N MET A 1 13.87 51.07 20.93
CA MET A 1 12.58 50.37 20.86
C MET A 1 12.72 49.20 19.92
N ALA A 2 12.18 48.04 20.31
CA ALA A 2 12.09 46.79 19.54
C ALA A 2 11.34 47.02 18.21
N ASP A 3 11.47 46.17 17.18
CA ASP A 3 10.74 44.90 17.12
C ASP A 3 11.49 43.81 16.35
N GLN A 4 11.60 42.64 16.99
CA GLN A 4 12.07 41.39 16.38
C GLN A 4 10.97 40.79 15.50
N ARG A 5 11.25 40.58 14.22
CA ARG A 5 10.46 39.71 13.34
C ARG A 5 10.68 38.25 13.74
N GLY A 6 9.73 37.69 14.49
CA GLY A 6 9.61 36.24 14.65
C GLY A 6 9.17 35.63 13.32
N ASN A 7 10.10 34.97 12.63
CA ASN A 7 9.81 34.14 11.48
C ASN A 7 9.89 32.69 11.97
N ASP A 8 8.77 32.16 12.47
CA ASP A 8 8.69 30.81 13.06
C ASP A 8 8.96 29.73 12.00
N PRO A 9 10.03 28.93 12.12
CA PRO A 9 10.38 27.88 11.14
C PRO A 9 9.44 26.66 11.17
N ALA A 10 8.61 26.52 12.20
CA ALA A 10 7.75 25.34 12.41
C ALA A 10 6.59 25.25 11.40
N SER A 11 6.11 26.40 10.88
CA SER A 11 4.98 26.46 9.95
C SER A 11 5.36 25.97 8.54
N THR A 12 6.61 26.19 8.12
CA THR A 12 7.08 25.80 6.79
C THR A 12 7.31 24.30 6.69
N SER A 13 7.90 23.67 7.73
CA SER A 13 8.15 22.22 7.73
C SER A 13 6.87 21.39 7.79
N SER A 14 5.82 21.85 8.47
CA SER A 14 4.55 21.12 8.57
C SER A 14 3.76 21.17 7.25
N SER A 15 3.79 22.30 6.54
CA SER A 15 3.09 22.46 5.25
C SER A 15 3.73 21.61 4.14
N VAL A 16 5.06 21.62 4.04
CA VAL A 16 5.80 20.83 3.05
C VAL A 16 5.56 19.32 3.25
N ASN A 17 5.53 18.86 4.50
CA ASN A 17 5.23 17.46 4.82
C ASN A 17 3.80 17.06 4.41
N GLN A 18 2.83 17.97 4.53
CA GLN A 18 1.44 17.67 4.19
C GLN A 18 1.19 17.63 2.69
N GLU A 19 1.87 18.48 1.91
CA GLU A 19 1.85 18.42 0.44
C GLU A 19 2.48 17.12 -0.07
N SER A 20 3.62 16.70 0.50
CA SER A 20 4.25 15.40 0.25
C SER A 20 3.31 14.23 0.53
N ILE A 21 2.65 14.21 1.70
CA ILE A 21 1.69 13.16 2.05
C ILE A 21 0.50 13.13 1.08
N GLY A 22 -0.03 14.30 0.70
CA GLY A 22 -1.09 14.41 -0.29
C GLY A 22 -0.68 13.84 -1.65
N HIS A 23 0.55 14.11 -2.08
CA HIS A 23 1.10 13.56 -3.32
C HIS A 23 1.26 12.04 -3.26
N LEU A 24 1.79 11.50 -2.15
CA LEU A 24 1.90 10.06 -1.94
C LEU A 24 0.53 9.36 -1.99
N ILE A 25 -0.49 9.93 -1.33
CA ILE A 25 -1.85 9.40 -1.36
C ILE A 25 -2.38 9.38 -2.79
N ALA A 26 -2.18 10.45 -3.57
CA ALA A 26 -2.63 10.52 -4.95
C ALA A 26 -1.95 9.44 -5.83
N LEU A 27 -0.63 9.29 -5.72
CA LEU A 27 0.13 8.29 -6.48
C LEU A 27 -0.24 6.86 -6.10
N LEU A 28 -0.41 6.58 -4.80
CA LEU A 28 -0.80 5.27 -4.32
C LEU A 28 -2.26 4.94 -4.64
N SER A 29 -3.15 5.93 -4.71
CA SER A 29 -4.57 5.72 -5.05
C SER A 29 -4.81 5.65 -6.55
N SER A 30 -3.88 6.11 -7.39
CA SER A 30 -4.01 6.11 -8.86
C SER A 30 -4.35 4.72 -9.43
N PRO A 31 -3.71 3.61 -9.00
CA PRO A 31 -4.10 2.27 -9.44
C PRO A 31 -5.52 1.85 -9.05
N LEU A 32 -6.14 2.46 -8.04
CA LEU A 32 -7.52 2.13 -7.66
C LEU A 32 -8.56 2.95 -8.43
N THR A 33 -8.20 4.18 -8.76
CA THR A 33 -9.11 5.21 -9.30
C THR A 33 -9.05 5.32 -10.81
N SER A 34 -7.98 4.85 -11.45
CA SER A 34 -7.82 4.85 -12.89
C SER A 34 -8.46 3.63 -13.53
N GLU A 35 -8.90 3.78 -14.78
CA GLU A 35 -9.41 2.65 -15.57
C GLU A 35 -8.32 1.58 -15.76
N TRP A 36 -8.69 0.31 -15.55
CA TRP A 36 -7.80 -0.81 -15.87
C TRP A 36 -8.17 -1.37 -17.23
N THR A 37 -7.22 -1.29 -18.15
CA THR A 37 -7.28 -1.99 -19.44
C THR A 37 -6.89 -3.46 -19.32
N ARG A 38 -6.28 -3.87 -18.20
CA ARG A 38 -5.79 -5.24 -17.96
C ARG A 38 -6.85 -6.10 -17.28
N LYS A 39 -7.14 -7.26 -17.87
CA LYS A 39 -8.15 -8.22 -17.38
C LYS A 39 -7.62 -9.27 -16.39
N ARG A 40 -6.32 -9.28 -16.10
CA ARG A 40 -5.68 -10.32 -15.27
C ARG A 40 -5.01 -9.70 -14.06
N ALA A 41 -5.06 -10.43 -12.95
CA ALA A 41 -4.33 -10.08 -11.74
C ALA A 41 -2.81 -10.01 -12.02
N PRO A 42 -2.07 -9.17 -11.29
CA PRO A 42 -0.62 -9.07 -11.43
C PRO A 42 0.06 -10.42 -11.22
N TYR A 43 1.11 -10.67 -12.01
CA TYR A 43 1.90 -11.88 -11.86
C TYR A 43 2.49 -11.97 -10.45
N ASN A 44 2.43 -13.16 -9.84
CA ASN A 44 2.89 -13.44 -8.48
C ASN A 44 2.22 -12.67 -7.33
N PHE A 45 1.07 -11.99 -7.53
CA PHE A 45 0.45 -11.21 -6.46
C PHE A 45 0.17 -12.03 -5.19
N ARG A 46 -0.26 -13.31 -5.34
CA ARG A 46 -0.52 -14.21 -4.19
C ARG A 46 0.74 -14.51 -3.39
N LYS A 47 1.88 -14.67 -4.07
CA LYS A 47 3.18 -14.90 -3.41
C LYS A 47 3.58 -13.65 -2.64
N SER A 48 3.48 -12.48 -3.30
CA SER A 48 3.76 -11.18 -2.67
C SER A 48 2.90 -10.96 -1.42
N PHE A 49 1.60 -11.27 -1.49
CA PHE A 49 0.69 -11.15 -0.35
C PHE A 49 1.15 -11.99 0.85
N ARG A 50 1.45 -13.28 0.62
CA ARG A 50 1.95 -14.17 1.68
C ARG A 50 3.29 -13.71 2.24
N THR A 51 4.19 -13.24 1.38
CA THR A 51 5.47 -12.67 1.82
C THR A 51 5.23 -11.44 2.69
N THR A 52 4.32 -10.53 2.30
CA THR A 52 3.96 -9.37 3.12
C THR A 52 3.45 -9.79 4.49
N GLN A 53 2.61 -10.83 4.60
CA GLN A 53 2.12 -11.32 5.89
C GLN A 53 3.23 -11.79 6.85
N ALA A 54 4.38 -12.20 6.32
CA ALA A 54 5.53 -12.64 7.10
C ALA A 54 6.54 -11.51 7.41
N LEU A 55 6.31 -10.28 6.92
CA LEU A 55 7.18 -9.14 7.21
C LEU A 55 6.94 -8.60 8.63
N ALA A 56 7.93 -7.85 9.12
CA ALA A 56 7.84 -7.13 10.39
C ALA A 56 6.70 -6.10 10.36
N THR A 57 6.09 -5.86 11.52
CA THR A 57 4.89 -5.01 11.67
C THR A 57 5.13 -3.54 11.38
N ASP A 58 6.39 -3.11 11.39
CA ASP A 58 6.85 -1.77 11.03
C ASP A 58 7.20 -1.63 9.54
N ASN A 59 7.16 -2.72 8.76
CA ASN A 59 7.35 -2.66 7.32
C ASN A 59 6.14 -1.97 6.64
N THR A 60 6.39 -1.08 5.69
CA THR A 60 5.34 -0.30 5.02
C THR A 60 4.28 -1.18 4.35
N ALA A 61 4.68 -2.22 3.60
CA ALA A 61 3.72 -3.12 2.98
C ALA A 61 2.87 -3.86 4.02
N ARG A 62 3.47 -4.20 5.18
CA ARG A 62 2.77 -4.84 6.30
C ARG A 62 1.79 -3.89 6.97
N ILE A 63 2.19 -2.64 7.20
CA ILE A 63 1.33 -1.58 7.74
C ILE A 63 0.11 -1.36 6.83
N PHE A 64 0.33 -1.28 5.51
CA PHE A 64 -0.76 -1.08 4.56
C PHE A 64 -1.78 -2.22 4.59
N LEU A 65 -1.28 -3.45 4.70
CA LEU A 65 -2.13 -4.63 4.84
C LEU A 65 -2.91 -4.63 6.17
N ASP A 66 -2.25 -4.35 7.28
CA ASP A 66 -2.86 -4.46 8.61
C ASP A 66 -3.78 -3.28 8.95
N ARG A 67 -3.50 -2.08 8.44
CA ARG A 67 -4.24 -0.84 8.76
C ARG A 67 -5.24 -0.42 7.69
N GLY A 68 -4.98 -0.76 6.43
CA GLY A 68 -5.84 -0.42 5.28
C GLY A 68 -6.39 -1.63 4.52
N GLY A 69 -6.12 -2.85 4.99
CA GLY A 69 -6.64 -4.08 4.40
C GLY A 69 -6.07 -4.40 3.02
N PHE A 70 -6.76 -5.31 2.32
CA PHE A 70 -6.33 -5.75 0.98
C PHE A 70 -6.27 -4.60 -0.02
N LYS A 71 -7.22 -3.66 0.05
CA LYS A 71 -7.30 -2.52 -0.87
C LYS A 71 -6.08 -1.60 -0.79
N ALA A 72 -5.69 -1.18 0.40
CA ALA A 72 -4.50 -0.36 0.57
C ALA A 72 -3.22 -1.14 0.20
N TRP A 73 -3.14 -2.41 0.61
CA TRP A 73 -2.01 -3.25 0.26
C TRP A 73 -1.84 -3.42 -1.26
N ILE A 74 -2.92 -3.70 -2.01
CA ILE A 74 -2.80 -3.93 -3.46
C ILE A 74 -2.46 -2.63 -4.20
N ALA A 75 -3.00 -1.50 -3.76
CA ALA A 75 -2.63 -0.18 -4.26
C ALA A 75 -1.12 0.06 -4.12
N HIS A 76 -0.59 -0.12 -2.91
CA HIS A 76 0.85 -0.06 -2.66
C HIS A 76 1.63 -1.06 -3.50
N HIS A 77 1.19 -2.32 -3.56
CA HIS A 77 1.88 -3.36 -4.32
C HIS A 77 1.94 -3.04 -5.81
N LEU A 78 0.87 -2.52 -6.41
CA LEU A 78 0.86 -2.16 -7.83
C LEU A 78 1.79 -1.00 -8.14
N THR A 79 1.83 0.01 -7.26
CA THR A 79 2.73 1.16 -7.40
C THR A 79 4.19 0.75 -7.19
N THR A 80 4.46 -0.21 -6.31
CA THR A 80 5.82 -0.56 -5.85
C THR A 80 6.39 -1.88 -6.35
N ALA A 81 5.64 -2.73 -7.08
CA ALA A 81 6.10 -4.06 -7.52
C ALA A 81 6.34 -4.21 -9.04
N GLY A 82 5.95 -3.25 -9.88
CA GLY A 82 6.17 -3.35 -11.33
C GLY A 82 7.65 -3.32 -11.76
N GLN A 83 7.96 -3.43 -13.04
CA GLN A 83 9.20 -2.88 -13.59
C GLN A 83 8.85 -1.52 -14.18
N ALA A 84 9.31 -0.43 -13.55
CA ALA A 84 9.24 0.87 -14.21
C ALA A 84 10.26 0.89 -15.36
N HIS A 85 9.93 1.55 -16.48
CA HIS A 85 10.92 1.88 -17.49
C HIS A 85 12.07 2.67 -16.88
N PHE A 86 13.25 2.70 -17.51
CA PHE A 86 14.45 3.38 -17.00
C PHE A 86 14.14 4.76 -16.40
N ASN A 87 13.35 5.57 -17.13
CA ASN A 87 12.95 6.92 -16.74
C ASN A 87 12.04 6.98 -15.50
N GLY A 88 11.26 5.95 -15.22
CA GLY A 88 10.33 5.88 -14.08
C GLY A 88 10.90 5.18 -12.85
N ARG A 89 12.09 4.56 -12.94
CA ARG A 89 12.68 3.83 -11.82
C ARG A 89 13.11 4.75 -10.69
N GLN A 90 13.72 5.88 -11.01
CA GLN A 90 14.17 6.84 -10.01
C GLN A 90 12.99 7.45 -9.24
N ALA A 91 11.96 7.92 -9.95
CA ALA A 91 10.76 8.48 -9.32
C ALA A 91 10.07 7.47 -8.41
N ARG A 92 10.02 6.20 -8.81
CA ARG A 92 9.47 5.14 -7.96
C ARG A 92 10.34 4.81 -6.75
N GLN A 93 11.66 4.77 -6.93
CA GLN A 93 12.58 4.53 -5.82
C GLN A 93 12.46 5.66 -4.79
N GLN A 94 12.38 6.91 -5.25
CA GLN A 94 12.11 8.07 -4.40
C GLN A 94 10.79 7.96 -3.65
N LEU A 95 9.70 7.52 -4.32
CA LEU A 95 8.41 7.28 -3.66
C LEU A 95 8.53 6.24 -2.55
N ILE A 96 9.22 5.11 -2.81
CA ILE A 96 9.42 4.05 -1.81
C ILE A 96 10.21 4.59 -0.62
N GLU A 97 11.30 5.31 -0.88
CA GLU A 97 12.14 5.90 0.16
C GLU A 97 11.39 6.96 0.98
N GLU A 98 10.64 7.85 0.32
CA GLU A 98 9.84 8.86 0.99
C GLU A 98 8.79 8.20 1.89
N LEU A 99 8.10 7.16 1.40
CA LEU A 99 7.11 6.43 2.17
C LEU A 99 7.73 5.67 3.36
N ASP A 100 8.87 5.00 3.15
CA ASP A 100 9.55 4.23 4.21
C ASP A 100 10.16 5.12 5.30
N ASN A 101 10.56 6.35 4.95
CA ASN A 101 11.08 7.34 5.91
C ASN A 101 9.98 7.98 6.77
N LEU A 102 8.69 7.82 6.42
CA LEU A 102 7.61 8.34 7.24
C LEU A 102 7.45 7.56 8.55
N PRO A 103 7.05 8.24 9.63
CA PRO A 103 6.66 7.58 10.87
C PRO A 103 5.58 6.51 10.63
N VAL A 104 5.60 5.43 11.43
CA VAL A 104 4.63 4.33 11.34
C VAL A 104 3.19 4.84 11.36
N GLU A 105 2.90 5.84 12.20
CA GLU A 105 1.56 6.44 12.31
C GLU A 105 1.14 7.17 11.03
N GLU A 106 2.04 7.85 10.34
CA GLU A 106 1.73 8.52 9.06
C GLU A 106 1.52 7.50 7.95
N ARG A 107 2.35 6.46 7.87
CA ARG A 107 2.12 5.33 6.95
C ARG A 107 0.78 4.65 7.20
N ALA A 108 0.39 4.50 8.47
CA ALA A 108 -0.90 3.95 8.85
C ALA A 108 -2.07 4.88 8.47
N ARG A 109 -1.91 6.20 8.59
CA ARG A 109 -2.89 7.19 8.13
C ARG A 109 -3.07 7.13 6.62
N ILE A 110 -1.98 7.13 5.85
CA ILE A 110 -2.00 6.99 4.39
C ILE A 110 -2.73 5.70 3.99
N ALA A 111 -2.41 4.57 4.64
CA ALA A 111 -3.06 3.29 4.37
C ALA A 111 -4.58 3.35 4.58
N LYS A 112 -5.03 3.98 5.68
CA LYS A 112 -6.47 4.18 5.95
C LYS A 112 -7.12 5.08 4.90
N THR A 113 -6.50 6.19 4.55
CA THR A 113 -7.03 7.10 3.52
C THR A 113 -7.20 6.40 2.17
N ILE A 114 -6.25 5.56 1.78
CA ILE A 114 -6.36 4.75 0.56
C ILE A 114 -7.49 3.71 0.72
N ALA A 115 -7.62 3.11 1.91
CA ALA A 115 -8.71 2.20 2.23
C ALA A 115 -10.11 2.87 2.22
N ASP A 116 -10.18 4.19 2.32
CA ASP A 116 -11.44 4.94 2.20
C ASP A 116 -11.66 5.50 0.78
N SER A 117 -10.65 5.43 -0.10
CA SER A 117 -10.77 5.93 -1.47
C SER A 117 -11.76 5.11 -2.32
N SER A 118 -12.41 5.80 -3.27
CA SER A 118 -13.30 5.17 -4.26
C SER A 118 -12.51 4.29 -5.21
N ILE A 119 -13.05 3.11 -5.52
CA ILE A 119 -12.50 2.22 -6.55
C ILE A 119 -13.21 2.53 -7.86
N HIS A 120 -12.47 2.54 -8.96
CA HIS A 120 -13.07 2.66 -10.28
C HIS A 120 -13.85 1.37 -10.63
N PRO A 121 -15.08 1.47 -11.18
CA PRO A 121 -15.92 0.29 -11.45
C PRO A 121 -15.26 -0.79 -12.31
N SER A 122 -14.37 -0.39 -13.24
CA SER A 122 -13.64 -1.35 -14.09
C SER A 122 -12.65 -2.24 -13.30
N VAL A 123 -12.28 -1.83 -12.09
CA VAL A 123 -11.23 -2.44 -11.27
C VAL A 123 -11.80 -3.21 -10.09
N GLU A 124 -12.96 -2.78 -9.59
CA GLU A 124 -13.60 -3.31 -8.40
C GLU A 124 -13.75 -4.84 -8.43
N GLY A 125 -14.36 -5.39 -9.49
CA GLY A 125 -14.57 -6.83 -9.60
C GLY A 125 -13.27 -7.64 -9.61
N LEU A 126 -12.19 -7.09 -10.19
CA LEU A 126 -10.89 -7.75 -10.21
C LEU A 126 -10.22 -7.70 -8.83
N ILE A 127 -10.26 -6.56 -8.13
CA ILE A 127 -9.73 -6.46 -6.76
C ILE A 127 -10.48 -7.40 -5.82
N GLN A 128 -11.81 -7.44 -5.88
CA GLN A 128 -12.62 -8.37 -5.08
C GLN A 128 -12.26 -9.83 -5.39
N SER A 129 -12.11 -10.19 -6.66
CA SER A 129 -11.67 -11.54 -7.04
C SER A 129 -10.27 -11.87 -6.50
N MET A 130 -9.35 -10.91 -6.54
CA MET A 130 -8.00 -11.10 -5.99
C MET A 130 -8.02 -11.28 -4.46
N GLU A 131 -8.85 -10.51 -3.75
CA GLU A 131 -9.01 -10.64 -2.31
C GLU A 131 -9.57 -12.02 -1.93
N GLN A 132 -10.65 -12.46 -2.59
CA GLN A 132 -11.24 -13.79 -2.36
C GLN A 132 -10.23 -14.92 -2.57
N GLN A 133 -9.42 -14.83 -3.64
CA GLN A 133 -8.36 -15.81 -3.89
C GLN A 133 -7.32 -15.89 -2.77
N THR A 134 -7.05 -14.78 -2.05
CA THR A 134 -6.15 -14.81 -0.88
C THR A 134 -6.80 -15.45 0.34
N LEU A 135 -8.11 -15.30 0.51
CA LEU A 135 -8.88 -15.91 1.61
C LEU A 135 -9.04 -17.43 1.42
N GLU A 136 -9.43 -17.87 0.22
CA GLU A 136 -9.58 -19.30 -0.12
C GLU A 136 -8.25 -20.06 0.07
N THR A 137 -7.17 -19.44 -0.40
CA THR A 137 -5.80 -19.96 -0.22
C THR A 137 -5.47 -20.17 1.26
N ARG A 138 -5.91 -19.26 2.14
CA ARG A 138 -5.67 -19.35 3.58
C ARG A 138 -6.50 -20.46 4.21
N ALA A 139 -7.77 -20.60 3.82
CA ALA A 139 -8.65 -21.66 4.30
C ALA A 139 -8.09 -23.06 3.96
N MET A 140 -7.71 -23.28 2.69
CA MET A 140 -7.16 -24.56 2.24
C MET A 140 -5.87 -24.94 2.99
N ALA A 141 -5.00 -23.97 3.30
CA ALA A 141 -3.77 -24.23 4.04
C ALA A 141 -4.02 -24.70 5.48
N ILE A 142 -5.11 -24.24 6.12
CA ILE A 142 -5.51 -24.65 7.47
C ILE A 142 -6.04 -26.09 7.45
N ASP A 143 -6.85 -26.45 6.46
CA ASP A 143 -7.45 -27.78 6.33
C ASP A 143 -6.41 -28.88 6.07
N THR A 144 -5.33 -28.56 5.35
CA THR A 144 -4.27 -29.54 5.04
C THR A 144 -3.43 -29.86 6.29
N VAL A 145 -3.24 -28.89 7.19
CA VAL A 145 -2.51 -29.08 8.45
C VAL A 145 -3.33 -29.91 9.44
N GLY A 146 -4.66 -29.73 9.47
CA GLY A 146 -5.56 -30.55 10.29
C GLY A 146 -5.59 -32.03 9.87
N SER A 147 -5.53 -32.33 8.57
CA SER A 147 -5.61 -33.70 8.06
C SER A 147 -4.35 -34.54 8.32
N LYS A 148 -3.17 -33.92 8.52
CA LYS A 148 -1.93 -34.65 8.79
C LYS A 148 -1.75 -35.07 10.25
N ARG A 149 -2.48 -34.49 11.20
CA ARG A 149 -2.35 -34.78 12.64
C ARG A 149 -3.22 -35.95 13.14
N ARG A 150 -3.96 -36.63 12.24
CA ARG A 150 -4.94 -37.67 12.60
C ARG A 150 -4.57 -39.09 12.15
N ARG A 151 -3.31 -39.31 11.77
CA ARG A 151 -2.75 -40.64 11.52
C ARG A 151 -1.58 -40.87 12.49
N GLU A 152 -1.92 -41.21 13.73
CA GLU A 152 -1.06 -41.97 14.65
C GLU A 152 -1.89 -43.10 15.23
#